data_AF-A0A382JMG8-F1
#
_entry.id   AF-A0A382JMG8-F1
#
_cell.length_a   1.000
_cell.length_b   1.000
_cell.length_c   1.000
_cell.angle_alpha   90.00
_cell.angle_beta   90.00
_cell.angle_gamma   90.00
#
_symmetry.space_group_name_H-M   'P 1'
#
loop_
_entity.id
_entity.type
_entity.pdbx_description
1 polymer ?
#
loop_
_entity_poly.entity_id
_entity_poly.type
_entity_poly.pdbx_seq_one_letter_code
_entity_poly.pdbx_strand_id
1 'polypeptide(L)' 'MGNKYRGLNHHEVISIGMEMITVLHTPGHYPDSVCFWNKKNDCLFTGDTIFVGRTGRTIGRKSNLAHLYNSVYNEILIL' A
#
# COMPACT_ATOMS: atom_id res chain seq x y z
N MET A 1 -1.98 13.84 -25.61
CA MET A 1 -1.99 14.47 -24.27
C MET A 1 -1.10 13.62 -23.39
N GLY A 2 0.08 14.13 -22.99
CA GLY A 2 1.06 13.34 -22.22
C GLY A 2 0.45 12.86 -20.91
N ASN A 3 0.75 11.62 -20.53
CA ASN A 3 0.31 11.06 -19.26
C ASN A 3 0.81 11.96 -18.12
N LYS A 4 -0.11 12.63 -17.41
CA LYS A 4 0.18 13.46 -16.23
C LYS A 4 0.28 12.61 -14.95
N TYR A 5 0.78 11.38 -15.06
CA TYR A 5 0.93 10.49 -13.92
C TYR A 5 2.27 9.75 -14.00
N ARG A 6 2.77 9.36 -12.83
CA ARG A 6 3.97 8.56 -12.65
C ARG A 6 3.59 7.28 -11.94
N GLY A 7 3.96 6.13 -12.51
CA GLY A 7 3.86 4.86 -11.81
C GLY A 7 4.79 4.82 -10.60
N LEU A 8 4.45 4.03 -9.59
CA LEU A 8 5.25 3.82 -8.39
C LEU A 8 5.64 2.35 -8.29
N ASN A 9 6.87 2.09 -7.85
CA ASN A 9 7.35 0.74 -7.58
C ASN A 9 7.29 0.39 -6.10
N HIS A 10 7.23 -0.90 -5.78
CA HIS A 10 7.37 -1.37 -4.41
C HIS A 10 8.74 -0.97 -3.84
N HIS A 11 8.77 -0.51 -2.59
CA HIS A 11 9.91 0.10 -1.88
C HIS A 11 10.47 1.39 -2.50
N GLU A 12 9.80 1.96 -3.49
CA GLU A 12 10.21 3.27 -3.99
C GLU A 12 10.03 4.34 -2.91
N VAL A 13 11.02 5.22 -2.77
CA VAL A 13 10.93 6.35 -1.84
C VAL A 13 10.59 7.61 -2.61
N ILE A 14 9.50 8.26 -2.23
CA ILE A 14 9.07 9.54 -2.79
C ILE A 14 9.28 10.65 -1.77
N SER A 15 9.81 11.78 -2.22
CA SER A 15 9.97 12.98 -1.40
C SER A 15 8.75 13.88 -1.53
N ILE A 16 8.17 14.30 -0.41
CA ILE A 16 7.12 15.31 -0.35
C ILE A 16 7.59 16.43 0.58
N GLY A 17 8.14 17.50 0.01
CA GLY A 17 8.86 18.51 0.77
C GLY A 17 10.07 17.88 1.46
N MET A 18 10.10 17.92 2.80
CA MET A 18 11.16 17.32 3.63
C MET A 18 10.83 15.89 4.10
N GLU A 19 9.63 15.39 3.81
CA GLU A 19 9.20 14.05 4.22
C GLU A 19 9.57 13.00 3.17
N MET A 20 10.00 11.84 3.64
CA MET A 20 10.37 10.70 2.81
C MET A 20 9.36 9.57 3.03
N ILE A 21 8.62 9.24 1.98
CA ILE A 21 7.54 8.26 2.03
C ILE A 21 7.96 7.03 1.24
N THR A 22 7.97 5.87 1.90
CA THR A 22 8.23 4.58 1.25
C THR A 22 6.91 4.01 0.73
N VAL A 23 6.87 3.68 -0.55
CA VAL A 23 5.72 3.02 -1.19
C VAL A 23 5.79 1.52 -0.93
N LEU A 24 4.70 0.93 -0.48
CA LEU A 24 4.56 -0.52 -0.29
C LEU A 24 3.42 -1.02 -1.18
N HIS A 25 3.75 -1.73 -2.25
CA HIS A 25 2.75 -2.43 -3.06
C HIS A 25 2.12 -3.54 -2.22
N THR A 26 0.81 -3.43 -1.99
CA THR A 26 0.05 -4.26 -1.05
C THR A 26 -1.21 -4.81 -1.72
N PRO A 27 -1.06 -5.63 -2.79
CA PRO A 27 -2.19 -6.12 -3.56
C PRO A 27 -3.12 -6.97 -2.71
N GLY A 28 -4.42 -6.91 -2.97
CA GLY A 28 -5.37 -7.75 -2.25
C GLY A 28 -6.79 -7.27 -2.40
N HIS A 29 -7.10 -6.14 -1.76
CA HIS A 29 -8.35 -5.42 -1.99
C HIS A 29 -8.52 -5.12 -3.49
N TYR A 30 -7.45 -4.62 -4.13
CA TYR A 30 -7.30 -4.57 -5.57
C TYR A 30 -5.82 -4.83 -5.97
N PRO A 31 -5.51 -5.19 -7.23
CA PRO A 31 -4.13 -5.52 -7.63
C PRO A 31 -3.13 -4.37 -7.55
N ASP A 32 -3.58 -3.12 -7.62
CA ASP A 32 -2.74 -1.92 -7.60
C ASP A 32 -2.77 -1.19 -6.25
N SER A 33 -3.34 -1.83 -5.21
CA SER A 33 -3.37 -1.27 -3.86
C SER A 33 -1.95 -1.02 -3.33
N VAL A 34 -1.74 0.13 -2.72
CA VAL A 34 -0.46 0.56 -2.13
C VAL A 34 -0.70 1.13 -0.73
N CYS A 35 0.27 0.92 0.16
CA CYS A 35 0.39 1.63 1.42
C CYS A 35 1.56 2.63 1.32
N PHE A 36 1.49 3.72 2.08
CA PHE A 36 2.55 4.72 2.16
C PHE A 36 3.08 4.78 3.58
N TRP A 37 4.36 4.45 3.75
CA TRP A 37 5.01 4.40 5.05
C TRP A 37 5.93 5.60 5.25
N ASN A 38 5.63 6.40 6.27
CA ASN A 38 6.54 7.42 6.78
C ASN A 38 7.28 6.85 7.99
N LYS A 39 8.51 6.38 7.77
CA LYS A 39 9.35 5.78 8.82
C LYS A 39 9.68 6.76 9.95
N LYS A 40 9.89 8.03 9.61
CA LYS A 40 10.30 9.08 10.56
C LYS A 40 9.22 9.36 11.60
N ASN A 41 7.95 9.35 11.19
CA ASN A 41 6.81 9.66 12.04
C ASN A 41 6.06 8.40 12.53
N ASP A 42 6.62 7.21 12.29
CA ASP A 42 6.01 5.91 12.60
C ASP A 42 4.53 5.81 12.18
N CYS A 43 4.26 6.19 10.93
CA CYS A 43 2.90 6.32 10.40
C CYS A 43 2.76 5.60 9.06
N LEU A 44 1.69 4.82 8.93
CA LEU A 44 1.34 4.07 7.74
C LEU A 44 -0.04 4.47 7.23
N PHE A 45 -0.10 4.96 6.00
CA PHE A 45 -1.36 5.15 5.28
C PHE A 45 -1.71 3.86 4.55
N THR A 46 -2.73 3.16 5.02
CA THR A 46 -3.05 1.78 4.59
C THR A 46 -4.07 1.68 3.46
N GLY A 47 -4.76 2.78 3.12
CA GLY A 47 -5.90 2.74 2.20
C GLY A 47 -6.94 1.70 2.63
N ASP A 48 -7.46 0.95 1.66
CA ASP A 48 -8.40 -0.14 1.91
C ASP A 48 -7.71 -1.49 2.18
N THR A 49 -6.38 -1.53 2.33
CA THR A 49 -5.67 -2.78 2.65
C THR A 49 -5.97 -3.21 4.09
N ILE A 50 -5.81 -2.29 5.06
CA ILE A 50 -6.07 -2.51 6.49
C ILE A 50 -6.85 -1.33 7.06
N PHE A 51 -7.86 -1.65 7.87
CA PHE A 51 -8.54 -0.76 8.80
C PHE A 51 -8.25 -1.19 10.25
N VAL A 52 -8.60 -0.32 11.20
CA VAL A 52 -8.55 -0.70 12.62
C VAL A 52 -9.46 -1.91 12.86
N GLY A 53 -8.85 -3.03 13.27
CA GLY A 53 -9.55 -4.28 13.61
C GLY A 53 -10.00 -5.15 12.43
N ARG A 54 -9.71 -4.81 11.17
CA ARG A 54 -10.09 -5.62 10.00
C ARG A 54 -9.34 -5.26 8.72
N THR A 55 -9.36 -6.13 7.72
CA THR A 55 -8.85 -5.82 6.37
C THR A 55 -9.92 -5.24 5.46
N GLY A 56 -9.50 -4.77 4.29
CA GLY A 56 -10.36 -4.55 3.14
C GLY A 56 -11.11 -5.79 2.68
N ARG A 57 -12.14 -5.56 1.85
CA ARG A 57 -12.94 -6.62 1.24
C ARG A 57 -12.34 -7.05 -0.10
N THR A 58 -12.31 -8.35 -0.40
CA THR A 58 -11.90 -8.87 -1.71
C THR A 58 -13.13 -9.33 -2.51
N ILE A 59 -13.90 -8.36 -2.98
CA ILE A 59 -15.16 -8.61 -3.73
C ILE A 59 -15.04 -8.33 -5.23
N GLY A 60 -14.06 -7.51 -5.64
CA GLY A 60 -13.88 -7.11 -7.03
C GLY A 60 -13.35 -8.25 -7.88
N ARG A 61 -13.65 -8.23 -9.19
CA ARG A 61 -13.22 -9.29 -10.13
C ARG A 61 -11.70 -9.54 -10.13
N LYS A 62 -10.90 -8.52 -9.82
CA LYS A 62 -9.44 -8.63 -9.75
C LYS A 62 -8.88 -8.68 -8.31
N SER A 63 -9.74 -8.63 -7.30
CA SER A 63 -9.30 -8.75 -5.91
C SER A 63 -8.85 -10.18 -5.61
N ASN A 64 -7.97 -10.36 -4.62
CA ASN A 64 -7.41 -11.66 -4.28
C ASN A 64 -7.12 -11.75 -2.77
N LEU A 65 -7.75 -12.72 -2.10
CA LEU A 65 -7.62 -12.92 -0.65
C LEU A 65 -6.21 -13.37 -0.23
N ALA A 66 -5.56 -14.25 -1.01
CA ALA A 66 -4.21 -14.71 -0.71
C ALA A 66 -3.18 -13.57 -0.84
N HIS A 67 -3.36 -12.70 -1.83
CA HIS A 67 -2.53 -11.49 -1.94
C HIS A 67 -2.74 -10.57 -0.75
N LEU A 68 -4.00 -10.31 -0.37
CA LEU A 68 -4.31 -9.47 0.80
C LEU A 68 -3.68 -10.03 2.07
N TYR A 69 -3.77 -11.35 2.28
CA TYR A 69 -3.11 -12.01 3.39
C TYR A 69 -1.59 -11.78 3.37
N ASN A 70 -0.93 -12.03 2.23
CA ASN A 70 0.52 -11.81 2.11
C ASN A 70 0.90 -10.35 2.39
N SER A 71 0.17 -9.39 1.83
CA SER A 71 0.42 -7.96 2.07
C SER A 71 0.25 -7.56 3.53
N VAL A 72 -0.73 -8.12 4.24
CA VAL A 72 -0.91 -7.82 5.67
C VAL A 72 0.21 -8.45 6.50
N TYR A 73 0.42 -9.76 6.38
CA TYR A 73 1.27 -10.51 7.31
C TYR A 73 2.76 -10.45 6.98
N ASN A 74 3.12 -10.30 5.71
CA ASN A 74 4.52 -10.37 5.28
C ASN A 74 5.09 -9.02 4.86
N GLU A 75 4.26 -7.98 4.71
CA GLU A 75 4.73 -6.63 4.38
C GLU A 75 4.40 -5.63 5.48
N ILE A 76 3.16 -5.59 5.98
CA ILE A 76 2.71 -4.53 6.90
C ILE A 76 3.01 -4.87 8.37
N LEU A 77 2.70 -6.08 8.84
CA LEU A 77 2.85 -6.44 10.26
C LEU A 77 4.29 -6.68 10.69
N ILE A 78 5.26 -6.49 9.79
CA ILE A 78 6.69 -6.63 10.05
C ILE A 78 7.47 -5.30 9.96
N LEU A 79 6.78 -4.19 9.68
CA LEU A 79 7.38 -2.85 9.65
C LEU A 79 7.76 -2.40 11.06
#